data_AF-F1DEK3-F1
#
_entry.id   AF-F1DEK3-F1
#
_cell.length_a   1.000
_cell.length_b   1.000
_cell.length_c   1.000
_cell.angle_alpha   90.00
_cell.angle_beta   90.00
_cell.angle_gamma   90.00
#
_symmetry.space_group_name_H-M   'P 1'
#
loop_
_entity.id
_entity.type
_entity.pdbx_description
1 polymer ?
#
loop_
_entity_poly.entity_id
_entity_poly.type
_entity_poly.pdbx_seq_one_letter_code
_entity_poly.pdbx_strand_id
1 'polypeptide(L)'
;LSVCDYNLEKISTKKNKAKHDLLAEVCMAAKYEGDSIKTHYTPHQHKYDDSASQLCTALARSFADIADIVRGKDLYLGNPQEKEKREQLEKNLQKIFGNIYKDVTSDKNGEALKTRYKGDKNNNFFKLREDWWNANRQEIWKAITCKANDDDKYFRKTCGGENPTHAKCQCISRDPPTFFDYVPQYLR
;
A
#
# COMPACT_ATOMS: atom_id res chain seq x y z
N LEU A 1 9.90 -5.86 10.07
CA LEU A 1 8.64 -5.19 9.73
C LEU A 1 7.63 -6.29 9.43
N SER A 2 6.55 -6.39 10.21
CA SER A 2 5.54 -7.45 10.06
C SER A 2 4.22 -6.83 9.62
N VAL A 3 4.14 -6.45 8.34
CA VAL A 3 2.88 -6.00 7.74
C VAL A 3 1.93 -7.19 7.63
N CYS A 4 0.65 -6.99 7.90
CA CYS A 4 -0.39 -8.01 7.75
C CYS A 4 -0.66 -8.36 6.27
N ASP A 5 0.21 -9.17 5.65
CA ASP A 5 0.23 -9.49 4.21
C ASP A 5 -0.05 -10.97 3.87
N TYR A 6 -0.42 -11.77 4.87
CA TYR A 6 -0.68 -13.22 4.71
C TYR A 6 -1.68 -13.56 3.60
N ASN A 7 -2.69 -12.71 3.39
CA ASN A 7 -3.66 -12.89 2.33
C ASN A 7 -3.05 -12.65 0.93
N LEU A 8 -2.05 -11.77 0.83
CA LEU A 8 -1.29 -11.54 -0.42
C LEU A 8 -0.47 -12.78 -0.82
N GLU A 9 -0.01 -13.58 0.14
CA GLU A 9 0.69 -14.85 -0.12
C GLU A 9 -0.21 -15.91 -0.78
N LYS A 10 -1.54 -15.79 -0.63
CA LYS A 10 -2.52 -16.81 -1.05
C LYS A 10 -3.42 -16.39 -2.22
N ILE A 11 -3.14 -15.27 -2.88
CA ILE A 11 -4.00 -14.74 -3.94
C ILE A 11 -4.16 -15.74 -5.10
N SER A 12 -5.42 -15.95 -5.48
CA SER A 12 -5.79 -16.70 -6.68
C SER A 12 -5.30 -15.98 -7.94
N THR A 13 -4.47 -16.64 -8.75
CA THR A 13 -3.86 -16.04 -9.95
C THR A 13 -4.72 -16.15 -11.22
N LYS A 14 -6.06 -16.12 -11.09
CA LYS A 14 -6.97 -16.25 -12.24
C LYS A 14 -6.87 -15.02 -13.16
N LYS A 15 -6.81 -15.26 -14.47
CA LYS A 15 -6.42 -14.24 -15.47
C LYS A 15 -7.42 -13.07 -15.61
N ASN A 16 -8.72 -13.31 -15.49
CA ASN A 16 -9.76 -12.36 -15.90
C ASN A 16 -10.17 -11.34 -14.83
N LYS A 17 -9.65 -11.43 -13.60
CA LYS A 17 -9.97 -10.50 -12.50
C LYS A 17 -8.76 -10.04 -11.70
N ALA A 18 -7.55 -10.36 -12.16
CA ALA A 18 -6.29 -10.16 -11.44
C ALA A 18 -6.12 -8.75 -10.85
N LYS A 19 -6.49 -7.68 -11.58
CA LYS A 19 -6.39 -6.29 -11.08
C LYS A 19 -7.36 -5.98 -9.94
N HIS A 20 -8.59 -6.48 -9.99
CA HIS A 20 -9.61 -6.26 -8.97
C HIS A 20 -9.37 -7.16 -7.76
N ASP A 21 -8.97 -8.41 -7.99
CA ASP A 21 -8.59 -9.35 -6.95
C ASP A 21 -7.38 -8.80 -6.17
N LEU A 22 -6.34 -8.29 -6.87
CA LEU A 22 -5.20 -7.66 -6.21
C LEU A 22 -5.61 -6.46 -5.36
N LEU A 23 -6.48 -5.57 -5.87
CA LEU A 23 -6.94 -4.42 -5.12
C LEU A 23 -7.69 -4.83 -3.85
N ALA A 24 -8.61 -5.79 -3.97
CA ALA A 24 -9.39 -6.28 -2.83
C ALA A 24 -8.48 -6.85 -1.73
N GLU A 25 -7.47 -7.62 -2.13
CA GLU A 25 -6.53 -8.27 -1.20
C GLU A 25 -5.59 -7.24 -0.56
N VAL A 26 -5.08 -6.27 -1.32
CA VAL A 26 -4.26 -5.18 -0.75
C VAL A 26 -5.09 -4.31 0.20
N CYS A 27 -6.34 -4.00 -0.13
CA CYS A 27 -7.25 -3.28 0.77
C CYS A 27 -7.56 -4.09 2.04
N MET A 28 -7.70 -5.41 1.93
CA MET A 28 -7.92 -6.28 3.09
C MET A 28 -6.70 -6.28 4.02
N ALA A 29 -5.50 -6.45 3.46
CA ALA A 29 -4.23 -6.34 4.20
C ALA A 29 -4.13 -4.98 4.91
N ALA A 30 -4.37 -3.89 4.17
CA ALA A 30 -4.35 -2.53 4.68
C ALA A 30 -5.35 -2.33 5.84
N LYS A 31 -6.57 -2.85 5.72
CA LYS A 31 -7.58 -2.80 6.79
C LYS A 31 -7.11 -3.50 8.06
N TYR A 32 -6.58 -4.71 7.96
CA TYR A 32 -6.11 -5.47 9.12
C TYR A 32 -4.88 -4.83 9.76
N GLU A 33 -3.96 -4.32 8.94
CA GLU A 33 -2.80 -3.55 9.39
C GLU A 33 -3.24 -2.31 10.19
N GLY A 34 -4.19 -1.54 9.65
CA GLY A 34 -4.73 -0.35 10.32
C GLY A 34 -5.42 -0.66 11.65
N ASP A 35 -6.19 -1.74 11.71
CA ASP A 35 -6.86 -2.18 12.95
C ASP A 35 -5.85 -2.65 14.01
N SER A 36 -4.82 -3.39 13.58
CA SER A 36 -3.72 -3.82 14.44
C SER A 36 -2.96 -2.63 15.02
N ILE A 37 -2.59 -1.66 14.18
CA ILE A 37 -1.93 -0.42 14.62
C ILE A 37 -2.80 0.31 15.61
N LYS A 38 -4.08 0.56 15.30
CA LYS A 38 -4.99 1.25 16.21
C LYS A 38 -5.08 0.56 17.58
N THR A 39 -5.23 -0.77 17.58
CA THR A 39 -5.39 -1.58 18.79
C THR A 39 -4.16 -1.48 19.70
N HIS A 40 -2.95 -1.58 19.12
CA HIS A 40 -1.72 -1.44 19.89
C HIS A 40 -1.44 0.01 20.29
N TYR A 41 -1.93 0.97 19.50
CA TYR A 41 -1.74 2.40 19.73
C TYR A 41 -2.59 2.94 20.89
N THR A 42 -3.80 2.41 21.09
CA THR A 42 -4.75 2.90 22.11
C THR A 42 -4.19 2.89 23.54
N PRO A 43 -3.56 1.80 24.01
CA PRO A 43 -2.93 1.75 25.33
C PRO A 43 -1.75 2.73 25.51
N HIS A 44 -1.04 3.09 24.43
CA HIS A 44 0.09 4.02 24.47
C HIS A 44 -0.35 5.48 24.58
N GLN A 45 -1.52 5.85 24.03
CA GLN A 45 -2.09 7.20 24.18
C GLN A 45 -2.38 7.54 25.64
N HIS A 46 -2.98 6.62 26.39
CA HIS A 46 -3.35 6.83 27.81
C HIS A 46 -2.16 7.00 28.75
N LYS A 47 -0.94 6.70 28.30
CA LYS A 47 0.29 6.78 29.12
C LYS A 47 1.08 8.08 28.87
N TYR A 48 0.87 8.74 27.73
CA TYR A 48 1.62 9.91 27.28
C TYR A 48 0.65 10.91 26.62
N ASP A 49 -0.15 11.60 27.43
CA ASP A 49 -1.14 12.62 27.01
C ASP A 49 -0.51 13.78 26.20
N ASP A 50 0.81 13.92 26.28
CA ASP A 50 1.66 14.95 25.69
C ASP A 50 2.29 14.57 24.35
N SER A 51 2.26 13.28 23.97
CA SER A 51 2.80 12.86 22.67
C SER A 51 1.69 12.84 21.63
N ALA A 52 1.59 13.92 20.85
CA ALA A 52 0.92 13.93 19.55
C ALA A 52 1.67 13.07 18.51
N SER A 53 2.21 11.92 18.93
CA SER A 53 2.29 10.77 18.06
C SER A 53 0.86 10.54 17.59
N GLN A 54 0.62 10.59 16.29
CA GLN A 54 -0.72 10.48 15.76
C GLN A 54 -0.81 9.12 15.15
N LEU A 55 -1.83 8.38 15.52
CA LEU A 55 -2.26 7.16 14.84
C LEU A 55 -2.08 7.31 13.31
N CYS A 56 -2.48 8.45 12.75
CA CYS A 56 -2.32 8.80 11.34
C CYS A 56 -0.89 8.71 10.79
N THR A 57 0.14 9.06 11.58
CA THR A 57 1.56 8.96 11.21
C THR A 57 2.03 7.51 11.20
N ALA A 58 1.59 6.69 12.15
CA ALA A 58 1.86 5.25 12.14
C ALA A 58 1.19 4.59 10.92
N LEU A 59 -0.08 4.91 10.67
CA LEU A 59 -0.81 4.45 9.48
C LEU A 59 -0.11 4.90 8.18
N ALA A 60 0.41 6.13 8.12
CA ALA A 60 1.17 6.64 6.98
C ALA A 60 2.47 5.85 6.70
N ARG A 61 3.17 5.41 7.74
CA ARG A 61 4.37 4.57 7.59
C ARG A 61 4.02 3.18 7.06
N SER A 62 3.05 2.50 7.68
CA SER A 62 2.61 1.18 7.20
C SER A 62 2.02 1.24 5.79
N PHE A 63 1.32 2.33 5.44
CA PHE A 63 0.85 2.56 4.08
C PHE A 63 2.00 2.64 3.07
N ALA A 64 3.10 3.32 3.41
CA ALA A 64 4.29 3.39 2.57
C ALA A 64 5.01 2.05 2.45
N ASP A 65 5.01 1.24 3.51
CA ASP A 65 5.58 -0.10 3.45
C ASP A 65 4.75 -1.06 2.58
N ILE A 66 3.41 -1.01 2.67
CA ILE A 66 2.51 -1.71 1.73
C ILE A 66 2.80 -1.26 0.29
N ALA A 67 3.02 0.04 0.06
CA ALA A 67 3.38 0.57 -1.24
C ALA A 67 4.67 -0.06 -1.78
N ASP A 68 5.69 -0.18 -0.94
CA ASP A 68 6.97 -0.76 -1.35
C ASP A 68 6.88 -2.26 -1.62
N ILE A 69 6.09 -3.00 -0.83
CA ILE A 69 5.82 -4.41 -1.10
C ILE A 69 5.14 -4.57 -2.47
N VAL A 70 4.05 -3.83 -2.72
CA VAL A 70 3.31 -3.91 -3.98
C VAL A 70 4.18 -3.51 -5.17
N ARG A 71 5.06 -2.51 -5.01
CA ARG A 71 5.91 -1.99 -6.08
C ARG A 71 7.22 -2.76 -6.27
N GLY A 72 7.51 -3.74 -5.42
CA GLY A 72 8.76 -4.52 -5.47
C GLY A 72 9.99 -3.69 -5.05
N LYS A 73 9.80 -2.75 -4.13
CA LYS A 73 10.84 -1.86 -3.58
C LYS A 73 11.16 -2.12 -2.11
N ASP A 74 10.44 -3.06 -1.48
CA ASP A 74 10.66 -3.42 -0.08
C ASP A 74 12.05 -4.03 0.12
N LEU A 75 12.80 -3.48 1.08
CA LEU A 75 14.18 -3.86 1.41
C LEU A 75 14.24 -4.83 2.61
N TYR A 76 13.11 -5.35 3.09
CA TYR A 76 13.08 -6.19 4.28
C TYR A 76 13.73 -7.56 4.02
N LEU A 77 14.89 -7.80 4.64
CA LEU A 77 15.67 -9.04 4.47
C LEU A 77 15.32 -10.14 5.48
N GLY A 78 14.71 -9.78 6.62
CA GLY A 78 14.16 -10.70 7.63
C GLY A 78 15.08 -11.80 8.15
N ASN A 79 14.51 -12.73 8.91
CA ASN A 79 15.15 -14.02 9.20
C ASN A 79 14.96 -14.99 7.98
N PRO A 80 15.67 -16.13 7.91
CA PRO A 80 15.58 -17.04 6.76
C PRO A 80 14.15 -17.47 6.39
N GLN A 81 13.28 -17.72 7.37
CA GLN A 81 11.89 -18.12 7.14
C GLN A 81 11.05 -16.98 6.58
N GLU A 82 11.25 -15.76 7.08
CA GLU A 82 10.59 -14.55 6.55
C GLU A 82 11.06 -14.26 5.12
N LYS A 83 12.34 -14.47 4.84
CA LYS A 83 12.90 -14.31 3.50
C LYS A 83 12.24 -15.25 2.49
N GLU A 84 12.07 -16.52 2.83
CA GLU A 84 11.39 -17.49 1.96
C GLU A 84 9.95 -17.07 1.63
N LYS A 85 9.19 -16.62 2.64
CA LYS A 85 7.83 -16.10 2.45
C LYS A 85 7.81 -14.85 1.57
N ARG A 86 8.75 -13.93 1.77
CA ARG A 86 8.90 -12.71 0.96
C ARG A 86 9.22 -13.04 -0.50
N GLU A 87 10.11 -14.00 -0.75
CA GLU A 87 10.40 -14.47 -2.10
C GLU A 87 9.17 -15.11 -2.76
N GLN A 88 8.37 -15.86 -2.00
CA GLN A 88 7.11 -16.42 -2.49
C GLN A 88 6.09 -15.33 -2.83
N LEU A 89 5.94 -14.33 -1.96
CA LEU A 89 5.09 -13.17 -2.18
C LEU A 89 5.51 -12.40 -3.44
N GLU A 90 6.80 -12.13 -3.62
CA GLU A 90 7.30 -11.41 -4.80
C GLU A 90 7.05 -12.21 -6.09
N LYS A 91 7.27 -13.53 -6.08
CA LYS A 91 6.92 -14.40 -7.23
C LYS A 91 5.43 -14.37 -7.55
N ASN A 92 4.57 -14.34 -6.52
CA ASN A 92 3.12 -14.22 -6.70
C ASN A 92 2.74 -12.86 -7.31
N LEU A 93 3.31 -11.76 -6.80
CA LEU A 93 3.10 -10.42 -7.35
C LEU A 93 3.56 -10.32 -8.80
N GLN A 94 4.75 -10.85 -9.14
CA GLN A 94 5.23 -10.93 -10.52
C GLN A 94 4.24 -11.65 -11.43
N LYS A 95 3.68 -12.78 -10.98
CA LYS A 95 2.69 -13.55 -11.75
C LYS A 95 1.37 -12.78 -11.92
N ILE A 96 0.90 -12.11 -10.87
CA ILE A 96 -0.32 -11.27 -10.91
C ILE A 96 -0.11 -10.11 -11.87
N PHE A 97 0.99 -9.36 -11.76
CA PHE A 97 1.30 -8.25 -12.66
C PHE A 97 1.55 -8.72 -14.09
N GLY A 98 2.08 -9.93 -14.30
CA GLY A 98 2.15 -10.54 -15.63
C GLY A 98 0.78 -10.84 -16.24
N ASN A 99 -0.22 -11.19 -15.43
CA ASN A 99 -1.60 -11.32 -15.90
C ASN A 99 -2.24 -9.95 -16.16
N ILE A 100 -2.04 -8.97 -15.28
CA ILE A 100 -2.52 -7.59 -15.47
C ILE A 100 -1.91 -7.00 -16.74
N TYR A 101 -0.62 -7.19 -16.99
CA TYR A 101 0.05 -6.77 -18.21
C TYR A 101 -0.64 -7.34 -19.46
N LYS A 102 -0.95 -8.64 -19.47
CA LYS A 102 -1.66 -9.27 -20.59
C LYS A 102 -3.06 -8.71 -20.79
N ASP A 103 -3.80 -8.44 -19.71
CA ASP A 103 -5.14 -7.84 -19.73
C ASP A 103 -5.10 -6.41 -20.30
N VAL A 104 -4.22 -5.55 -19.79
CA VAL A 104 -4.17 -4.15 -20.24
C VAL A 104 -3.55 -3.97 -21.62
N THR A 105 -2.83 -4.97 -22.13
CA THR A 105 -2.19 -4.93 -23.46
C THR A 105 -2.96 -5.66 -24.57
N SER A 106 -4.13 -6.25 -24.27
CA SER A 106 -4.93 -6.98 -25.26
C SER A 106 -5.84 -6.10 -26.12
N ASP A 107 -6.11 -4.86 -25.70
CA ASP A 107 -7.08 -3.98 -26.35
C ASP A 107 -6.46 -3.08 -27.44
N LYS A 108 -7.27 -2.18 -28.02
CA LYS A 108 -6.87 -1.27 -29.12
C LYS A 108 -5.64 -0.40 -28.81
N ASN A 109 -5.39 -0.07 -27.54
CA ASN A 109 -4.20 0.68 -27.09
C ASN A 109 -3.01 -0.23 -26.72
N GLY A 110 -3.10 -1.52 -27.04
CA GLY A 110 -2.16 -2.55 -26.59
C GLY A 110 -0.72 -2.29 -26.97
N GLU A 111 -0.44 -1.83 -28.19
CA GLU A 111 0.95 -1.56 -28.63
C GLU A 111 1.62 -0.40 -27.87
N ALA A 112 0.87 0.68 -27.61
CA ALA A 112 1.38 1.79 -26.79
C ALA A 112 1.66 1.33 -25.35
N LEU A 113 0.77 0.50 -24.79
CA LEU A 113 0.91 -0.03 -23.43
C LEU A 113 2.01 -1.09 -23.30
N LYS A 114 2.21 -1.95 -24.31
CA LYS A 114 3.38 -2.85 -24.39
C LYS A 114 4.68 -2.07 -24.40
N THR A 115 4.70 -0.92 -25.08
CA THR A 115 5.88 -0.04 -25.11
C THR A 115 6.11 0.62 -23.75
N ARG A 116 5.07 1.19 -23.13
CA ARG A 116 5.16 1.84 -21.80
C ARG A 116 5.57 0.86 -20.72
N TYR A 117 4.94 -0.32 -20.70
CA TYR A 117 5.11 -1.37 -19.70
C TYR A 117 6.01 -2.50 -20.14
N LYS A 118 6.88 -2.25 -21.13
CA LYS A 118 7.86 -3.22 -21.58
C LYS A 118 8.59 -3.79 -20.36
N GLY A 119 8.53 -5.11 -20.20
CA GLY A 119 9.15 -5.80 -19.08
C GLY A 119 10.61 -5.40 -18.94
N ASP A 120 11.05 -5.18 -17.71
CA ASP A 120 12.46 -5.13 -17.36
C ASP A 120 13.09 -6.51 -17.52
N LYS A 121 14.42 -6.60 -17.36
CA LYS A 121 15.18 -7.86 -17.61
C LYS A 121 14.60 -9.08 -16.88
N ASN A 122 13.91 -8.86 -15.76
CA ASN A 122 13.36 -9.91 -14.91
C ASN A 122 11.82 -9.97 -14.90
N ASN A 123 11.13 -9.22 -15.76
CA ASN A 123 9.66 -9.13 -15.78
C ASN A 123 9.05 -8.77 -14.40
N ASN A 124 9.67 -7.85 -13.68
CA ASN A 124 9.10 -7.26 -12.46
C ASN A 124 7.97 -6.27 -12.76
N PHE A 125 7.91 -5.74 -13.99
CA PHE A 125 6.88 -4.79 -14.41
C PHE A 125 6.85 -3.49 -13.57
N PHE A 126 8.01 -3.00 -13.09
CA PHE A 126 8.09 -1.86 -12.15
C PHE A 126 7.23 -0.67 -12.55
N LYS A 127 7.24 -0.24 -13.83
CA LYS A 127 6.40 0.86 -14.31
C LYS A 127 4.90 0.58 -14.17
N LEU A 128 4.47 -0.65 -14.45
CA LEU A 128 3.07 -1.05 -14.28
C LEU A 128 2.68 -1.10 -12.80
N ARG A 129 3.58 -1.57 -11.93
CA ARG A 129 3.34 -1.59 -10.47
C ARG A 129 3.22 -0.18 -9.89
N GLU A 130 4.08 0.74 -10.31
CA GLU A 130 4.02 2.16 -9.91
C GLU A 130 2.70 2.83 -10.36
N ASP A 131 2.33 2.66 -11.63
CA ASP A 131 1.08 3.21 -12.17
C ASP A 131 -0.14 2.58 -11.47
N TRP A 132 -0.10 1.27 -11.20
CA TRP A 132 -1.14 0.57 -10.47
C TRP A 132 -1.27 1.10 -9.04
N TRP A 133 -0.16 1.28 -8.32
CA TRP A 133 -0.20 1.87 -6.99
C TRP A 133 -0.82 3.27 -7.04
N ASN A 134 -0.32 4.14 -7.91
CA ASN A 134 -0.82 5.51 -8.05
C ASN A 134 -2.32 5.56 -8.35
N ALA A 135 -2.83 4.65 -9.18
CA ALA A 135 -4.25 4.56 -9.51
C ALA A 135 -5.14 4.07 -8.35
N ASN A 136 -4.59 3.34 -7.38
CA ASN A 136 -5.36 2.68 -6.32
C ASN A 136 -5.05 3.17 -4.90
N ARG A 137 -3.99 3.97 -4.72
CA ARG A 137 -3.47 4.41 -3.40
C ARG A 137 -4.54 5.09 -2.53
N GLN A 138 -5.49 5.78 -3.14
CA GLN A 138 -6.60 6.43 -2.44
C GLN A 138 -7.55 5.43 -1.76
N GLU A 139 -7.93 4.36 -2.46
CA GLU A 139 -8.79 3.30 -1.91
C GLU A 139 -8.06 2.49 -0.83
N ILE A 140 -6.76 2.25 -1.02
CA ILE A 140 -5.92 1.58 -0.03
C ILE A 140 -5.77 2.44 1.23
N TRP A 141 -5.60 3.75 1.09
CA TRP A 141 -5.56 4.68 2.22
C TRP A 141 -6.88 4.69 3.01
N LYS A 142 -8.00 4.70 2.30
CA LYS A 142 -9.32 4.58 2.92
C LYS A 142 -9.48 3.26 3.69
N ALA A 143 -8.91 2.16 3.19
CA ALA A 143 -8.94 0.88 3.87
C ALA A 143 -8.10 0.88 5.16
N ILE A 144 -6.84 1.34 5.12
CA ILE A 144 -5.97 1.38 6.31
C ILE A 144 -6.48 2.33 7.39
N THR A 145 -7.14 3.42 7.00
CA THR A 145 -7.70 4.40 7.95
C THR A 145 -9.14 4.09 8.38
N CYS A 146 -9.77 3.01 7.90
CA CYS A 146 -11.21 2.80 8.09
C CYS A 146 -11.64 2.70 9.57
N LYS A 147 -10.71 2.29 10.45
CA LYS A 147 -10.91 2.16 11.89
C LYS A 147 -10.47 3.39 12.69
N ALA A 148 -9.78 4.37 12.09
CA ALA A 148 -9.41 5.60 12.79
C ALA A 148 -10.66 6.37 13.27
N ASN A 149 -10.50 7.15 14.33
CA ASN A 149 -11.54 7.99 14.91
C ASN A 149 -11.66 9.32 14.14
N ASP A 150 -12.77 10.02 14.35
CA ASP A 150 -13.02 11.29 13.66
C ASP A 150 -12.12 12.44 14.16
N ASP A 151 -11.61 12.34 15.38
CA ASP A 151 -10.66 13.30 15.93
C ASP A 151 -9.20 13.00 15.58
N ASP A 152 -8.91 11.84 14.99
CA ASP A 152 -7.55 11.47 14.59
C ASP A 152 -7.11 12.33 13.40
N LYS A 153 -6.07 13.14 13.64
CA LYS A 153 -5.51 14.07 12.66
C LYS A 153 -4.05 13.78 12.36
N TYR A 154 -3.66 13.98 11.12
CA TYR A 154 -2.26 13.97 10.72
C TYR A 154 -1.56 15.27 11.19
N PHE A 155 -0.30 15.18 11.64
CA PHE A 155 0.41 16.32 12.26
C PHE A 155 0.60 17.48 11.32
N ARG A 156 0.78 17.17 10.04
CA ARG A 156 1.00 18.19 9.02
C ARG A 156 -0.34 18.56 8.41
N LYS A 157 -0.54 19.86 8.24
CA LYS A 157 -1.56 20.39 7.36
C LYS A 157 -1.09 20.19 5.92
N THR A 158 -1.62 19.17 5.26
CA THR A 158 -1.20 18.76 3.90
C THR A 158 -2.36 18.66 2.94
N CYS A 159 -3.61 18.71 3.43
CA CYS A 159 -4.78 18.62 2.58
C CYS A 159 -4.95 19.92 1.79
N GLY A 160 -4.68 19.86 0.48
CA GLY A 160 -4.66 21.06 -0.36
C GLY A 160 -3.58 22.08 0.06
N GLY A 161 -2.48 21.62 0.68
CA GLY A 161 -1.34 22.45 1.06
C GLY A 161 -1.42 23.10 2.45
N GLU A 162 -2.62 23.49 2.91
CA GLU A 162 -2.76 24.26 4.16
C GLU A 162 -3.83 23.76 5.11
N ASN A 163 -4.67 22.79 4.70
CA ASN A 163 -5.74 22.28 5.56
C ASN A 163 -5.26 21.08 6.38
N PRO A 164 -5.70 20.97 7.64
CA PRO A 164 -5.55 19.74 8.40
C PRO A 164 -6.34 18.61 7.75
N THR A 165 -6.04 17.36 8.14
CA THR A 165 -6.92 16.26 7.82
C THR A 165 -8.30 16.47 8.42
N HIS A 166 -9.31 16.04 7.66
CA HIS A 166 -10.62 15.73 8.16
C HIS A 166 -10.60 14.39 8.93
N ALA A 167 -11.74 14.01 9.48
CA ALA A 167 -11.99 12.76 10.19
C ALA A 167 -11.24 11.55 9.61
N LYS A 168 -10.77 10.68 10.51
CA LYS A 168 -10.12 9.41 10.19
C LYS A 168 -8.85 9.57 9.35
N CYS A 169 -8.01 10.55 9.67
CA CYS A 169 -6.74 10.76 8.97
C CYS A 169 -6.88 10.99 7.45
N GLN A 170 -8.01 11.52 6.96
CA GLN A 170 -8.27 11.69 5.53
C GLN A 170 -8.42 13.16 5.17
N CYS A 171 -8.06 13.54 3.94
CA CYS A 171 -8.51 14.83 3.41
C CYS A 171 -10.00 14.76 3.05
N ILE A 172 -10.67 15.91 2.90
CA ILE A 172 -12.08 15.97 2.45
C ILE A 172 -12.24 15.30 1.07
N SER A 173 -11.25 15.46 0.19
CA SER A 173 -11.15 14.77 -1.10
C SER A 173 -10.91 13.26 -0.98
N ARG A 174 -10.69 12.75 0.24
CA ARG A 174 -10.23 11.39 0.56
C ARG A 174 -8.81 11.09 0.10
N ASP A 175 -8.09 12.09 -0.39
CA ASP A 175 -6.68 11.93 -0.74
C ASP A 175 -5.88 11.57 0.53
N PRO A 176 -4.86 10.70 0.39
CA PRO A 176 -3.92 10.46 1.48
C PRO A 176 -3.20 11.77 1.82
N PRO A 177 -3.17 12.20 3.10
CA PRO A 177 -2.46 13.41 3.54
C PRO A 177 -0.93 13.23 3.58
N THR A 178 -0.41 12.13 3.05
CA THR A 178 0.99 11.74 3.11
C THR A 178 1.53 11.40 1.72
N PHE A 179 2.84 11.59 1.58
CA PHE A 179 3.64 11.20 0.42
C PHE A 179 4.77 10.24 0.82
N PHE A 180 4.68 9.61 2.00
CA PHE A 180 5.69 8.64 2.46
C PHE A 180 5.83 7.46 1.50
N ASP A 181 4.77 7.09 0.79
CA ASP A 181 4.82 6.12 -0.30
C ASP A 181 5.67 6.57 -1.49
N TYR A 182 6.15 7.80 -1.55
CA TYR A 182 7.12 8.28 -2.54
C TYR A 182 8.48 8.65 -1.92
N VAL A 183 8.65 8.42 -0.62
CA VAL A 183 9.94 8.59 0.07
C VAL A 183 10.66 7.23 0.11
N PRO A 184 11.94 7.13 -0.29
CA PRO A 184 12.71 5.90 -0.20
C PRO A 184 12.67 5.29 1.21
N GLN A 185 12.49 3.97 1.32
CA GLN A 185 12.28 3.26 2.60
C GLN A 185 13.33 3.58 3.67
N TYR A 186 14.60 3.73 3.28
CA TYR A 186 15.70 4.06 4.19
C TYR A 186 15.56 5.44 4.87
N LEU A 187 14.78 6.36 4.30
CA LEU A 187 14.61 7.73 4.79
C LEU A 187 13.33 7.95 5.62
N ARG A 188 12.52 6.91 5.85
CA ARG A 188 11.19 7.02 6.48
C ARG A 188 11.19 6.89 8.00
#